data_AF-A0A956E3Z8-F1
#
_entry.id   AF-A0A956E3Z8-F1
#
_cell.length_a   1.000
_cell.length_b   1.000
_cell.length_c   1.000
_cell.angle_alpha   90.00
_cell.angle_beta   90.00
_cell.angle_gamma   90.00
#
_symmetry.space_group_name_H-M   'P 1'
#
loop_
_entity.id
_entity.type
_entity.pdbx_description
1 polymer ?
#
loop_
_entity_poly.entity_id
_entity_poly.type
_entity_poly.pdbx_seq_one_letter_code
_entity_poly.pdbx_strand_id
1 'polypeptide(L)' 'ACVQIHGGNGYAEEYVASRILVDARVLSIFEGANEIQAHVIARRLLEQV' A
#
# COMPACT_ATOMS: atom_id res chain seq x y z
N ALA A 1 0.33 9.97 -3.47
CA ALA A 1 -0.06 11.19 -4.20
C ALA A 1 -1.03 12.07 -3.39
N CYS A 2 -2.09 11.51 -2.79
CA CYS A 2 -3.13 12.29 -2.08
C CYS A 2 -2.59 13.31 -1.06
N VAL A 3 -1.77 12.90 -0.09
CA VAL A 3 -1.17 13.80 0.91
C VAL A 3 -0.38 14.95 0.28
N GLN A 4 0.50 14.64 -0.69
CA GLN A 4 1.35 15.63 -1.35
C GLN A 4 0.54 16.71 -2.10
N ILE A 5 -0.57 16.33 -2.74
CA ILE A 5 -1.46 17.27 -3.45
C ILE A 5 -2.07 18.28 -2.46
N HIS A 6 -2.33 17.86 -1.23
CA HIS A 6 -2.87 18.74 -0.17
C HIS A 6 -1.78 19.57 0.54
N GLY A 7 -0.50 19.39 0.20
CA GLY A 7 0.62 20.09 0.85
C GLY A 7 0.65 19.85 2.36
N GLY A 8 0.92 20.90 3.14
CA GLY A 8 0.94 20.81 4.61
C GLY A 8 -0.39 20.34 5.22
N ASN A 9 -1.52 20.72 4.61
CA ASN A 9 -2.85 20.27 5.05
C ASN A 9 -3.04 18.76 4.88
N GLY A 10 -2.30 18.11 3.98
CA GLY A 10 -2.34 16.66 3.82
C GLY A 10 -1.80 15.88 5.01
N TYR A 11 -1.05 16.54 5.91
CA TYR A 11 -0.50 15.95 7.12
C TYR A 11 -1.33 16.27 8.38
N ALA A 12 -2.25 17.24 8.29
CA ALA A 12 -3.16 17.62 9.36
C ALA A 12 -4.24 16.53 9.56
N GLU A 13 -4.58 16.24 10.81
CA GLU A 13 -5.54 15.18 11.16
C GLU A 13 -6.99 15.54 10.81
N GLU A 14 -7.26 16.85 10.67
CA GLU A 14 -8.54 17.40 10.25
C GLU A 14 -8.86 17.08 8.77
N TYR A 15 -7.85 16.74 7.98
CA TYR A 15 -8.00 16.37 6.58
C TYR A 15 -7.98 14.85 6.41
N VAL A 16 -8.97 14.32 5.69
CA VAL A 16 -9.12 12.87 5.42
C VAL A 16 -7.89 12.26 4.72
N ALA A 17 -7.11 13.07 3.98
CA ALA A 17 -5.91 12.62 3.29
C ALA A 17 -4.88 11.95 4.21
N SER A 18 -4.73 12.43 5.45
CA SER A 18 -3.81 11.85 6.43
C SER A 18 -4.28 10.47 6.91
N ARG A 19 -5.58 10.34 7.23
CA ARG A 19 -6.22 9.06 7.63
C ARG A 19 -6.10 8.01 6.54
N ILE A 20 -6.40 8.36 5.28
CA ILE A 20 -6.31 7.43 4.14
C ILE A 20 -4.89 6.85 4.02
N LEU A 21 -3.85 7.66 4.20
CA LEU A 21 -2.47 7.18 4.14
C LEU A 21 -2.20 6.13 5.23
N VAL A 22 -2.67 6.37 6.46
CA VAL A 22 -2.46 5.44 7.59
C VAL A 22 -3.21 4.12 7.35
N ASP A 23 -4.47 4.18 6.96
CA ASP A 23 -5.30 3.00 6.72
C ASP A 23 -4.73 2.16 5.57
N ALA A 24 -4.25 2.81 4.49
CA ALA A 24 -3.67 2.13 3.34
C ALA A 24 -2.37 1.36 3.65
N ARG A 25 -1.64 1.69 4.72
CA ARG A 25 -0.36 1.01 5.06
C ARG A 25 -0.54 -0.46 5.41
N VAL A 26 -1.72 -0.88 5.89
CA VAL A 26 -1.96 -2.28 6.24
C VAL A 26 -2.03 -3.18 4.98
N LEU A 27 -2.39 -2.59 3.83
CA LEU A 27 -2.67 -3.33 2.60
C LEU A 27 -1.45 -4.08 2.07
N SER A 28 -0.23 -3.64 2.37
CA SER A 28 0.99 -4.33 1.94
C SER A 28 1.38 -5.52 2.83
N ILE A 29 0.66 -5.75 3.93
CA ILE A 29 0.99 -6.75 4.96
C ILE A 29 -0.15 -7.76 5.13
N PHE A 30 -1.39 -7.27 5.16
CA PHE A 30 -2.57 -8.09 5.39
C PHE A 30 -2.87 -9.02 4.19
N GLU A 31 -3.51 -10.15 4.46
CA GLU A 31 -3.84 -11.20 3.46
C GLU A 31 -2.64 -11.73 2.65
N GLY A 32 -1.45 -11.58 3.22
CA GLY A 32 -0.18 -11.98 2.62
C GLY A 32 0.64 -10.75 2.27
N ALA A 33 1.77 -10.59 2.95
CA ALA A 33 2.69 -9.49 2.70
C ALA A 33 3.12 -9.46 1.22
N ASN A 34 3.40 -8.28 0.70
CA ASN A 34 3.75 -8.06 -0.70
C ASN A 34 4.87 -9.01 -1.18
N GLU A 35 5.85 -9.28 -0.33
CA GLU A 35 6.97 -10.19 -0.62
C GLU A 35 6.49 -11.65 -0.80
N ILE A 36 5.52 -12.09 -0.01
CA ILE A 36 4.92 -13.43 -0.12
C ILE A 36 4.09 -13.52 -1.40
N GLN A 37 3.28 -12.50 -1.71
CA GLN A 37 2.52 -12.46 -2.95
C GLN A 37 3.44 -12.47 -4.17
N ALA A 38 4.50 -11.66 -4.16
CA ALA A 38 5.51 -11.63 -5.22
C ALA A 38 6.19 -13.00 -5.38
N HIS A 39 6.51 -13.68 -4.28
CA HIS A 39 7.08 -15.02 -4.32
C HIS A 39 6.13 -16.06 -4.94
N VAL A 40 4.84 -16.04 -4.56
CA VAL A 40 3.82 -16.94 -5.14
C VAL A 40 3.66 -16.70 -6.63
N ILE A 41 3.61 -15.43 -7.06
CA ILE A 41 3.54 -15.05 -8.48
C ILE A 41 4.79 -15.56 -9.23
N ALA A 42 5.98 -15.31 -8.69
CA ALA A 42 7.24 -15.73 -9.31
C ALA A 42 7.30 -17.26 -9.48
N ARG A 43 6.91 -18.04 -8.46
CA ARG A 43 6.83 -19.49 -8.55
C ARG A 43 5.89 -19.96 -9.65
N ARG A 44 4.69 -19.38 -9.73
CA ARG A 44 3.71 -19.74 -10.77
C ARG A 44 4.18 -19.42 -12.18
N LEU A 45 4.92 -18.32 -12.35
CA LEU A 45 5.51 -17.96 -13.65
C LEU A 45 6.60 -18.95 -14.08
N LEU A 46 7.44 -19.41 -13.14
CA LEU A 46 8.51 -20.37 -13.42
C LEU A 46 7.97 -21.79 -13.73
N GLU A 47 6.84 -22.17 -13.15
CA GLU A 47 6.17 -23.46 -13.43
C GLU A 47 5.49 -23.51 -14.82
N GLN A 48 5.30 -22.36 -15.48
CA GLN A 48 4.70 -22.27 -16.83
C GLN A 48 5.71 -22.40 -17.98
N VAL A 49 7.01 -22.43 -17.66
CA VAL A 49 8.12 -22.60 -18.61
C VAL A 49 8.52 -24.07 -18.64
#